data_AF-F2L2D9-F1
#
_entry.id   AF-F2L2D9-F1
#
_cell.length_a   1.000
_cell.length_b   1.000
_cell.length_c   1.000
_cell.angle_alpha   90.00
_cell.angle_beta   90.00
_cell.angle_gamma   90.00
#
_symmetry.space_group_name_H-M   'P 1'
#
loop_
_entity.id
_entity.type
_entity.pdbx_description
1 polymer ?
#
loop_
_entity_poly.entity_id
_entity_poly.type
_entity_poly.pdbx_seq_one_letter_code
_entity_poly.pdbx_strand_id
1 'polypeptide(L)'
;MAKRRQQGEKRGGSLLDFLGGGGSAERREAPAQPEGVDNDVYSYIASRGIVPKEELFEWGKARGYTTADIMRAVDRLTRSGKIRRRLDDEGRLVYSASQ
;
A
#
# COMPACT_ATOMS: atom_id res chain seq x y z
N MET A 1 -38.91 -23.98 42.75
CA MET A 1 -37.79 -23.78 43.68
C MET A 1 -36.48 -24.06 42.96
N ALA A 2 -35.44 -23.31 43.34
CA ALA A 2 -34.18 -23.09 42.63
C ALA A 2 -33.14 -24.22 42.73
N LYS A 3 -32.24 -24.30 41.74
CA LYS A 3 -30.77 -24.25 42.01
C LYS A 3 -29.94 -23.98 40.75
N ARG A 4 -29.30 -22.80 40.73
CA ARG A 4 -28.09 -22.44 39.97
C ARG A 4 -26.85 -23.13 40.59
N ARG A 5 -25.84 -23.42 39.77
CA ARG A 5 -24.36 -23.26 39.98
C ARG A 5 -23.64 -23.81 38.73
N GLN A 6 -23.09 -22.94 37.86
CA GLN A 6 -21.67 -22.48 37.79
C GLN A 6 -20.70 -23.63 37.45
N GLN A 7 -20.20 -23.72 36.22
CA GLN A 7 -19.02 -23.03 35.64
C GLN A 7 -17.71 -23.81 35.91
N GLY A 8 -16.96 -24.10 34.84
CA GLY A 8 -15.64 -24.73 34.94
C GLY A 8 -15.04 -25.10 33.58
N GLU A 9 -14.36 -24.12 32.99
CA GLU A 9 -13.38 -24.18 31.89
C GLU A 9 -12.85 -25.54 31.41
N LYS A 10 -12.94 -25.76 30.09
CA LYS A 10 -11.80 -26.25 29.29
C LYS A 10 -11.72 -25.45 28.00
N ARG A 11 -10.84 -24.44 28.03
CA ARG A 11 -10.31 -23.74 26.85
C ARG A 11 -9.61 -24.77 25.95
N GLY A 12 -10.35 -25.33 25.01
CA GLY A 12 -9.79 -26.05 23.86
C GLY A 12 -9.36 -25.02 22.83
N GLY A 13 -8.06 -24.97 22.55
CA GLY A 13 -7.37 -23.93 21.78
C GLY A 13 -8.14 -23.44 20.56
N SER A 14 -8.43 -22.14 20.57
CA SER A 14 -8.96 -21.45 19.40
C SER A 14 -7.91 -21.52 18.29
N LEU A 15 -8.32 -21.80 17.05
CA LEU A 15 -7.48 -21.75 15.85
C LEU A 15 -6.78 -20.38 15.63
N LEU A 16 -7.13 -19.38 16.45
CA LEU A 16 -6.49 -18.08 16.54
C LEU A 16 -5.13 -18.10 17.27
N ASP A 17 -4.83 -19.11 18.09
CA ASP A 17 -3.53 -19.25 18.78
C ASP A 17 -2.41 -19.70 17.83
N PHE A 18 -2.76 -20.44 16.77
CA PHE A 18 -1.78 -20.89 15.75
C PHE A 18 -1.33 -19.77 14.80
N LEU A 19 -2.09 -18.68 14.70
CA LEU A 19 -1.75 -17.53 13.85
C LEU A 19 -1.01 -16.41 14.59
N GLY A 20 -0.63 -16.64 15.85
CA GLY A 20 -0.06 -15.62 16.73
C GLY A 20 1.20 -16.09 17.45
N GLY A 21 2.35 -16.12 16.77
CA GLY A 21 3.61 -16.23 17.48
C GLY A 21 4.85 -16.34 16.61
N GLY A 22 5.59 -15.24 16.43
CA GLY A 22 6.99 -15.33 15.99
C GLY A 22 7.57 -14.13 15.26
N GLY A 23 7.70 -13.00 15.96
CA GLY A 23 8.67 -11.90 15.77
C GLY A 23 9.40 -11.73 14.42
N SER A 24 9.04 -10.66 13.72
CA SER A 24 10.01 -9.71 13.17
C SER A 24 9.35 -8.34 13.15
N ALA A 25 10.08 -7.35 13.66
CA ALA A 25 9.66 -5.97 13.71
C ALA A 25 9.53 -5.43 12.28
N GLU A 26 8.33 -5.51 11.72
CA GLU A 26 8.00 -4.70 10.56
C GLU A 26 6.58 -4.17 10.76
N ARG A 27 6.52 -2.85 10.69
CA ARG A 27 5.34 -2.01 10.78
C ARG A 27 4.26 -2.64 9.89
N ARG A 28 3.28 -3.32 10.46
CA ARG A 28 2.02 -3.59 9.76
C ARG A 28 1.35 -2.23 9.60
N GLU A 29 1.79 -1.50 8.58
CA GLU A 29 1.07 -0.33 8.10
C GLU A 29 -0.35 -0.81 7.80
N ALA A 30 -1.31 -0.14 8.43
CA ALA A 30 -2.71 -0.27 8.10
C ALA A 30 -2.88 -0.25 6.57
N PRO A 31 -3.92 -0.89 6.00
CA PRO A 31 -4.18 -0.80 4.57
C PRO A 31 -4.03 0.66 4.15
N ALA A 32 -3.02 0.94 3.32
CA ALA A 32 -2.61 2.29 3.03
C ALA A 32 -3.84 3.06 2.60
N GLN A 33 -4.24 4.06 3.39
CA GLN A 33 -5.39 4.86 3.04
C GLN A 33 -5.14 5.41 1.62
N PRO A 34 -6.14 5.42 0.73
CA PRO A 34 -5.94 5.77 -0.67
C PRO A 34 -5.27 7.15 -0.84
N GLU A 35 -5.45 8.07 0.11
CA GLU A 35 -4.78 9.38 0.13
C GLU A 35 -3.28 9.29 0.43
N GLY A 36 -2.84 8.31 1.22
CA GLY A 36 -1.43 8.08 1.53
C GLY A 36 -0.64 7.63 0.31
N VAL A 37 -1.19 6.67 -0.46
CA VAL A 37 -0.56 6.17 -1.69
C VAL A 37 -0.39 7.30 -2.72
N ASP A 38 -1.40 8.14 -2.89
CA ASP A 38 -1.35 9.28 -3.82
C ASP A 38 -0.23 10.27 -3.43
N ASN A 39 -0.11 10.60 -2.15
CA ASN A 39 0.92 11.51 -1.68
C ASN A 39 2.33 10.92 -1.81
N ASP A 40 2.50 9.64 -1.52
CA ASP A 40 3.78 8.95 -1.62
C ASP A 40 4.24 8.85 -3.08
N VAL A 41 3.33 8.48 -4.00
CA VAL A 41 3.60 8.40 -5.44
C VAL A 41 3.98 9.78 -5.98
N TYR A 42 3.24 10.82 -5.62
CA TYR A 42 3.57 12.19 -6.04
C TYR A 42 4.95 12.62 -5.53
N SER A 43 5.22 12.42 -4.24
CA SER A 43 6.48 12.80 -3.62
C SER A 43 7.67 12.08 -4.26
N TYR A 44 7.50 10.79 -4.58
CA TYR A 44 8.51 10.03 -5.31
C TYR A 44 8.81 10.63 -6.68
N ILE A 45 7.78 10.85 -7.49
CA ILE A 45 7.91 11.42 -8.83
C ILE A 45 8.52 12.82 -8.77
N ALA A 46 8.07 13.67 -7.85
CA ALA A 46 8.58 15.03 -7.68
C ALA A 46 10.07 15.05 -7.27
N SER A 47 10.51 14.12 -6.42
CA SER A 47 11.90 14.03 -5.99
C SER A 47 12.87 13.55 -7.08
N ARG A 48 12.38 12.75 -8.04
CA ARG A 48 13.17 12.16 -9.13
C ARG A 48 13.12 12.97 -10.43
N GLY A 49 12.09 13.78 -10.62
CA GLY A 49 11.87 14.56 -11.84
C GLY A 49 11.19 13.75 -12.95
N ILE A 50 11.87 12.76 -13.51
CA ILE A 50 11.33 11.86 -14.55
C ILE A 50 11.47 10.42 -14.06
N VAL A 51 10.37 9.69 -13.98
CA VAL A 51 10.32 8.32 -13.47
C VAL A 51 9.69 7.39 -14.52
N PRO A 52 10.40 6.37 -15.01
CA PRO A 52 9.81 5.36 -15.88
C PRO A 52 8.78 4.52 -15.12
N LYS A 53 7.80 4.01 -15.85
CA LYS A 53 6.74 3.16 -15.28
C LYS A 53 7.32 1.97 -14.53
N GLU A 54 8.29 1.30 -15.09
CA GLU A 54 8.92 0.11 -14.50
C GLU A 54 9.48 0.44 -13.11
N GLU A 55 10.26 1.51 -13.01
CA GLU A 55 10.83 1.99 -11.74
C GLU A 55 9.75 2.39 -10.74
N LEU A 56 8.70 3.09 -11.17
CA LEU A 56 7.60 3.49 -10.28
C LEU A 56 6.91 2.27 -9.67
N PHE A 57 6.68 1.23 -10.47
CA PHE A 57 6.04 0.01 -9.98
C PHE A 57 6.95 -0.83 -9.12
N GLU A 58 8.25 -0.90 -9.43
CA GLU A 58 9.24 -1.56 -8.57
C GLU A 58 9.35 -0.87 -7.22
N TRP A 59 9.46 0.46 -7.21
CA TRP A 59 9.48 1.26 -5.99
C TRP A 59 8.21 1.06 -5.16
N GLY A 60 7.03 1.11 -5.78
CA GLY A 60 5.77 0.97 -5.06
C GLY A 60 5.58 -0.44 -4.49
N LYS A 61 5.99 -1.48 -5.22
CA LYS A 61 6.01 -2.86 -4.71
C LYS A 61 6.97 -3.02 -3.54
N ALA A 62 8.15 -2.40 -3.58
CA ALA A 62 9.11 -2.42 -2.48
C ALA A 62 8.56 -1.73 -1.21
N ARG A 63 7.55 -0.86 -1.34
CA ARG A 63 6.80 -0.26 -0.23
C ARG A 63 5.54 -1.02 0.18
N GLY A 64 5.26 -2.16 -0.45
CA GLY A 64 4.08 -2.97 -0.16
C GLY A 64 2.80 -2.50 -0.85
N TYR A 65 2.85 -1.54 -1.79
CA TYR A 65 1.69 -1.17 -2.58
C TYR A 65 1.42 -2.20 -3.68
N THR A 66 0.13 -2.41 -3.97
CA THR A 66 -0.25 -3.24 -5.11
C THR A 66 -0.12 -2.45 -6.41
N THR A 67 0.04 -3.17 -7.52
CA THR A 67 -0.05 -2.62 -8.89
C THR A 67 -1.31 -1.76 -9.05
N ALA A 68 -2.45 -2.19 -8.50
CA ALA A 68 -3.72 -1.47 -8.62
C ALA A 68 -3.71 -0.15 -7.84
N ASP A 69 -3.09 -0.11 -6.66
CA ASP A 69 -2.99 1.11 -5.84
C ASP A 69 -2.12 2.16 -6.55
N ILE A 70 -0.97 1.74 -7.07
CA ILE A 70 -0.08 2.61 -7.85
C ILE A 70 -0.79 3.13 -9.11
N MET A 71 -1.51 2.27 -9.84
CA MET A 71 -2.27 2.68 -11.03
C MET A 71 -3.37 3.69 -10.70
N ARG A 72 -4.13 3.47 -9.62
CA ARG A 72 -5.17 4.40 -9.17
C ARG A 72 -4.57 5.75 -8.75
N ALA A 73 -3.47 5.73 -8.01
CA ALA A 73 -2.76 6.94 -7.61
C ALA A 73 -2.27 7.72 -8.83
N VAL A 74 -1.61 7.05 -9.77
CA VAL A 74 -1.16 7.67 -11.03
C VAL A 74 -2.33 8.28 -11.81
N ASP A 75 -3.45 7.57 -11.94
CA ASP A 75 -4.64 8.07 -12.64
C ASP A 75 -5.22 9.31 -11.94
N ARG A 76 -5.38 9.28 -10.61
CA ARG A 76 -5.86 10.43 -9.81
C ARG A 76 -4.92 11.64 -9.91
N LEU A 77 -3.61 11.42 -9.80
CA LEU A 77 -2.60 12.47 -9.91
C LEU A 77 -2.53 13.07 -11.32
N THR A 78 -2.74 12.24 -12.36
CA THR A 78 -2.80 12.70 -13.74
C THR A 78 -4.06 13.53 -13.99
N ARG A 79 -5.22 13.06 -13.52
CA ARG A 79 -6.51 13.77 -13.66
C ARG A 79 -6.55 15.09 -12.90
N SER A 80 -5.90 15.16 -11.74
CA SER A 80 -5.74 16.39 -10.95
C SER A 80 -4.65 17.32 -11.48
N GLY A 81 -3.92 16.92 -12.52
CA GLY A 81 -2.86 17.73 -13.12
C GLY A 81 -1.58 17.83 -12.29
N LYS A 82 -1.42 17.03 -11.23
CA LYS A 82 -0.21 17.01 -10.39
C LYS A 82 0.98 16.31 -11.05
N ILE A 83 0.72 15.34 -11.92
CA ILE A 83 1.75 14.67 -12.72
C ILE A 83 1.36 14.65 -14.20
N ARG A 84 2.37 14.54 -15.07
CA ARG A 84 2.21 14.32 -16.51
C ARG A 84 2.73 12.95 -16.88
N ARG A 85 2.12 12.38 -17.92
CA ARG A 85 2.50 11.10 -18.51
C ARG A 85 2.91 11.34 -19.96
N ARG A 86 4.11 10.92 -20.34
CA ARG A 86 4.64 11.04 -21.71
C ARG A 86 5.43 9.79 -22.09
N LEU A 87 5.75 9.69 -23.37
CA LEU A 87 6.78 8.75 -23.83
C LEU A 87 8.13 9.47 -23.85
N ASP A 88 9.19 8.76 -23.48
CA ASP A 88 10.56 9.22 -23.71
C ASP A 88 11.04 8.90 -25.14
N ASP A 89 12.29 9.26 -25.45
CA ASP A 89 12.89 9.04 -26.77
C ASP A 89 13.04 7.55 -27.14
N GLU A 90 13.00 6.66 -26.14
CA GLU A 90 13.03 5.21 -26.31
C GLU A 90 11.62 4.60 -26.39
N GLY A 91 10.57 5.42 -26.35
CA GLY A 91 9.18 4.98 -26.40
C GLY A 91 8.67 4.40 -25.06
N ARG A 92 9.38 4.60 -23.96
CA ARG A 92 8.98 4.15 -22.62
C ARG A 92 8.05 5.15 -21.97
N LEU A 93 7.09 4.63 -21.19
CA LEU A 93 6.18 5.47 -20.43
C LEU A 93 6.89 6.07 -19.23
N VAL A 94 6.96 7.40 -19.18
CA VAL A 94 7.55 8.14 -18.06
C VAL A 94 6.56 9.10 -17.43
N TYR A 95 6.73 9.32 -16.13
CA TYR A 95 5.95 10.23 -15.32
C TYR A 95 6.83 11.36 -14.80
N SER A 96 6.30 12.58 -14.78
CA SER A 96 6.98 13.73 -14.19
C SER A 96 6.00 14.59 -13.40
N ALA A 97 6.47 15.30 -12.38
CA ALA A 97 5.65 16.29 -11.70
C ALA A 97 5.25 17.40 -12.70
N SER A 98 4.00 17.82 -12.64
CA SER A 98 3.54 19.00 -13.38
C SER A 98 3.94 20.22 -12.55
N GLN A 99 4.75 21.11 -13.13
CA GLN A 99 5.01 22.43 -12.56
C GLN A 99 3.79 23.34 -12.73
#